data_AF-A0A3P3XLT6-F1
#
_entry.id   AF-A0A3P3XLT6-F1
#
_cell.length_a   1.000
_cell.length_b   1.000
_cell.length_c   1.000
_cell.angle_alpha   90.00
_cell.angle_beta   90.00
_cell.angle_gamma   90.00
#
_symmetry.space_group_name_H-M   'P 1'
#
loop_
_entity.id
_entity.type
_entity.pdbx_description
1 polymer ?
#
loop_
_entity_poly.entity_id
_entity_poly.type
_entity_poly.pdbx_seq_one_letter_code
_entity_poly.pdbx_strand_id
1 'polypeptide(L)'
;MTLATKRALTAYLFLALPLVFFLCVRLGPMVYMLVMSFTNWGLLRKTVKFIGFENYIILFNDPVFLQALGNTFRYAVFGAPIVIILSLLIALLLDSIPKGKGLFRLIYVLPYITPVVAVSWVWRWMYQPPPLGIINGILGILGLPAGEFLNSPTQALPSILAVNV
;
A
#
# COMPACT_ATOMS: atom_id res chain seq x y z
N MET A 1 -43.15 9.88 -23.93
CA MET A 1 -42.21 9.22 -22.99
C MET A 1 -42.85 9.19 -21.60
N THR A 2 -42.93 8.02 -20.97
CA THR A 2 -43.43 7.89 -19.60
C THR A 2 -42.43 8.48 -18.60
N LEU A 3 -42.90 8.87 -17.41
CA LEU A 3 -42.06 9.44 -16.36
C LEU A 3 -40.89 8.51 -15.95
N ALA A 4 -41.12 7.20 -16.01
CA ALA A 4 -40.11 6.17 -15.75
C ALA A 4 -38.97 6.19 -16.78
N THR A 5 -39.27 6.33 -18.08
CA THR A 5 -38.24 6.41 -19.13
C THR A 5 -37.39 7.67 -18.99
N LYS A 6 -37.98 8.81 -18.60
CA LYS A 6 -37.23 10.04 -18.36
C LYS A 6 -36.28 9.91 -17.17
N ARG A 7 -36.73 9.33 -16.06
CA ARG A 7 -35.89 9.08 -14.86
C ARG A 7 -34.73 8.13 -15.15
N ALA A 8 -34.98 7.05 -15.89
CA ALA A 8 -33.94 6.10 -16.28
C ALA A 8 -32.89 6.78 -17.18
N LEU A 9 -33.31 7.56 -18.17
CA LEU A 9 -32.40 8.28 -19.07
C LEU A 9 -31.55 9.30 -18.30
N THR A 10 -32.15 10.04 -17.37
CA THR A 10 -31.39 10.94 -16.47
C THR A 10 -30.38 10.15 -15.64
N ALA A 11 -30.78 9.04 -15.01
CA ALA A 11 -29.85 8.22 -14.22
C ALA A 11 -28.67 7.70 -15.05
N TYR A 12 -28.93 7.20 -16.27
CA TYR A 12 -27.86 6.75 -17.17
C TYR A 12 -26.95 7.89 -17.60
N LEU A 13 -27.47 9.10 -17.81
CA LEU A 13 -26.67 10.25 -18.21
C LEU A 13 -25.75 10.73 -17.07
N PHE A 14 -26.24 10.70 -15.83
CA PHE A 14 -25.42 10.97 -14.63
C PHE A 14 -24.36 9.88 -14.37
N LEU A 15 -24.64 8.62 -14.72
CA LEU A 15 -23.67 7.53 -14.64
C LEU A 15 -22.68 7.53 -15.80
N ALA A 16 -23.09 7.99 -16.98
CA ALA A 16 -22.26 7.95 -18.18
C ALA A 16 -20.98 8.76 -18.01
N LEU A 17 -21.03 9.96 -17.43
CA LEU A 17 -19.86 10.81 -17.24
C LEU A 17 -18.76 10.17 -16.36
N PRO A 18 -19.04 9.72 -15.12
CA PRO A 18 -18.03 9.04 -14.31
C PRO A 18 -17.61 7.70 -14.91
N LEU A 19 -18.50 6.99 -15.61
CA LEU A 19 -18.16 5.73 -16.26
C LEU A 19 -17.18 5.93 -17.42
N VAL A 20 -17.44 6.90 -18.31
CA VAL A 20 -16.53 7.25 -19.40
C VAL A 20 -15.18 7.69 -18.84
N PHE A 21 -15.16 8.50 -17.79
CA PHE A 21 -13.92 8.88 -17.11
C PHE A 21 -13.17 7.64 -16.59
N PHE A 22 -13.85 6.74 -15.88
CA PHE A 22 -13.24 5.50 -15.38
C PHE A 22 -12.68 4.63 -16.52
N LEU A 23 -13.45 4.45 -17.60
CA LEU A 23 -13.03 3.64 -18.75
C LEU A 23 -11.82 4.25 -19.46
N CYS A 24 -11.82 5.56 -19.70
CA CYS A 24 -10.74 6.21 -20.44
C CYS A 24 -9.47 6.43 -19.62
N VAL A 25 -9.61 6.77 -18.33
CA VAL A 25 -8.46 7.17 -17.49
C VAL A 25 -7.90 6.01 -16.67
N ARG A 26 -8.73 5.05 -16.28
CA ARG A 26 -8.29 3.90 -15.47
C ARG A 26 -8.20 2.62 -16.28
N LEU A 27 -9.28 2.23 -16.96
CA LEU A 27 -9.32 0.94 -17.67
C LEU A 27 -8.49 0.98 -18.97
N GLY A 28 -8.55 2.07 -19.72
CA GLY A 28 -7.84 2.26 -20.98
C GLY A 28 -6.32 2.07 -20.83
N PRO A 29 -5.64 2.82 -19.95
CA PRO A 29 -4.21 2.64 -19.69
C PRO A 29 -3.86 1.26 -19.13
N MET A 30 -4.73 0.66 -18.31
CA MET A 30 -4.53 -0.70 -17.80
C MET A 30 -4.51 -1.73 -18.95
N VAL A 31 -5.48 -1.67 -19.86
CA VAL A 31 -5.53 -2.56 -21.03
C VAL A 31 -4.34 -2.27 -21.95
N TYR A 32 -3.98 -1.01 -22.16
CA TYR A 32 -2.81 -0.64 -22.95
C TYR A 32 -1.51 -1.22 -22.38
N MET A 33 -1.30 -1.11 -21.06
CA MET A 33 -0.14 -1.70 -20.38
C MET A 33 -0.14 -3.23 -20.48
N LEU A 34 -1.32 -3.86 -20.38
CA LEU A 34 -1.47 -5.30 -20.56
C LEU A 34 -1.10 -5.73 -21.99
N VAL A 35 -1.51 -4.99 -23.02
CA VAL A 35 -1.11 -5.30 -24.40
C VAL A 35 0.40 -5.10 -24.58
N MET A 36 0.93 -4.01 -24.01
CA MET A 36 2.37 -3.70 -24.07
C MET A 36 3.24 -4.74 -23.37
N SER A 37 2.75 -5.42 -22.32
CA SER A 37 3.52 -6.48 -21.64
C SER A 37 3.75 -7.72 -22.50
N PHE A 38 3.02 -7.89 -23.61
CA PHE A 38 3.30 -8.93 -24.62
C PHE A 38 4.24 -8.46 -25.74
N THR A 39 4.80 -7.26 -25.61
CA THR A 39 5.71 -6.67 -26.60
C THR A 39 7.08 -6.43 -25.99
N ASN A 40 8.09 -6.24 -26.84
CA ASN A 40 9.43 -5.88 -26.41
C ASN A 40 9.57 -4.37 -26.10
N TRP A 41 8.50 -3.70 -25.69
CA TRP A 41 8.48 -2.24 -25.50
C TRP A 41 9.55 -1.78 -24.51
N GLY A 42 10.18 -0.65 -24.82
CA GLY A 42 11.13 0.01 -23.93
C GLY A 42 11.39 1.44 -24.38
N LEU A 43 11.66 2.35 -23.43
CA LEU A 43 11.82 3.79 -23.67
C LEU A 43 12.81 4.13 -24.80
N LEU A 44 13.86 3.32 -24.98
CA LEU A 44 14.92 3.54 -25.97
C LEU A 44 14.75 2.72 -27.26
N ARG A 45 13.74 1.86 -27.35
CA ARG A 45 13.57 0.97 -28.51
C ARG A 45 12.80 1.68 -29.61
N LYS A 46 13.42 1.76 -30.80
CA LYS A 46 12.85 2.40 -31.99
C LYS A 46 11.70 1.62 -32.63
N THR A 47 11.63 0.32 -32.41
CA THR A 47 10.56 -0.55 -32.96
C THR A 47 10.01 -1.46 -31.88
N VAL A 48 8.68 -1.53 -31.81
CA VAL A 48 7.95 -2.42 -30.89
C VAL A 48 7.56 -3.67 -31.68
N LYS A 49 7.97 -4.83 -31.19
CA LYS A 49 7.61 -6.14 -31.73
C LYS A 49 6.82 -6.92 -30.70
N PHE A 50 5.81 -7.65 -31.15
CA PHE A 50 5.11 -8.61 -30.33
C PHE A 50 6.01 -9.82 -30.06
N ILE A 51 6.20 -10.16 -28.79
CA ILE A 51 7.07 -11.26 -28.33
C ILE A 51 6.29 -12.30 -27.50
N GLY A 52 4.95 -12.21 -27.50
CA GLY A 52 4.09 -13.12 -26.75
C GLY A 52 4.44 -13.12 -25.25
N PHE A 53 4.74 -14.30 -24.70
CA PHE A 53 4.95 -14.49 -23.26
C PHE A 53 6.41 -14.41 -22.81
N GLU A 54 7.35 -14.04 -23.69
CA GLU A 54 8.78 -14.00 -23.36
C GLU A 54 9.10 -13.17 -22.09
N ASN A 55 8.46 -12.01 -21.94
CA ASN A 55 8.62 -11.17 -20.75
C ASN A 55 8.25 -11.91 -19.45
N TYR A 56 7.18 -12.71 -19.48
CA TYR A 56 6.75 -13.48 -18.31
C TYR A 56 7.69 -14.64 -18.01
N ILE A 57 8.18 -15.34 -19.04
CA ILE A 57 9.16 -16.42 -18.87
C ILE A 57 10.45 -15.87 -18.24
N ILE A 58 10.93 -14.71 -18.71
CA ILE A 58 12.09 -14.03 -18.11
C ILE A 58 11.81 -13.69 -16.64
N LEU A 59 10.63 -13.12 -16.36
CA LEU A 59 10.25 -12.69 -15.01
C LEU A 59 10.16 -13.86 -14.02
N PHE A 60 9.55 -14.98 -14.42
CA PHE A 60 9.44 -16.16 -13.56
C PHE A 60 10.74 -16.93 -13.36
N ASN A 61 11.75 -16.71 -14.22
CA ASN A 61 13.10 -17.25 -14.03
C ASN A 61 14.03 -16.28 -13.29
N ASP A 62 13.60 -15.06 -12.99
CA ASP A 62 14.38 -14.09 -12.25
C ASP A 62 14.28 -14.37 -10.73
N PRO A 63 15.37 -14.78 -10.06
CA PRO A 63 15.35 -15.05 -8.63
C PRO A 63 15.04 -13.81 -7.80
N VAL A 64 15.38 -12.61 -8.28
CA VAL A 64 15.08 -11.35 -7.59
C VAL A 64 13.59 -11.07 -7.63
N PHE A 65 12.94 -11.31 -8.77
CA PHE A 65 11.49 -11.18 -8.90
C PHE A 65 10.76 -12.16 -7.96
N LEU A 66 11.16 -13.43 -7.93
CA LEU A 66 10.54 -14.43 -7.07
C LEU A 66 10.71 -14.09 -5.58
N GLN A 67 11.88 -13.58 -5.18
CA GLN A 67 12.10 -13.09 -3.82
C GLN A 67 11.21 -11.88 -3.49
N ALA A 68 11.13 -10.90 -4.40
CA ALA A 68 10.27 -9.73 -4.23
C ALA A 68 8.79 -10.14 -4.10
N LEU A 69 8.31 -11.05 -4.95
CA LEU A 69 6.95 -11.59 -4.91
C LEU A 69 6.68 -12.29 -3.58
N GLY A 70 7.61 -13.12 -3.10
CA GLY A 70 7.52 -13.78 -1.80
C GLY A 70 7.47 -12.79 -0.63
N ASN A 71 8.26 -11.72 -0.70
CA ASN A 71 8.24 -10.65 0.32
C ASN A 71 6.93 -9.87 0.30
N THR A 72 6.38 -9.53 -0.87
CA THR A 72 5.06 -8.88 -0.99
C THR A 72 3.95 -9.79 -0.47
N PHE A 73 4.02 -11.09 -0.74
CA PHE A 73 3.04 -12.04 -0.23
C PHE A 73 3.10 -12.15 1.29
N ARG A 74 4.31 -12.28 1.88
CA ARG A 74 4.50 -12.25 3.34
C ARG A 74 3.98 -10.94 3.94
N TYR A 75 4.31 -9.81 3.33
CA TYR A 75 3.82 -8.50 3.76
C TYR A 75 2.28 -8.47 3.83
N ALA A 76 1.60 -8.94 2.79
CA ALA A 76 0.14 -8.95 2.74
C ALA A 76 -0.47 -9.94 3.74
N VAL A 77 0.06 -11.16 3.82
CA VAL A 77 -0.46 -12.23 4.68
C VAL A 77 -0.30 -11.91 6.17
N PHE A 78 0.79 -11.26 6.57
CA PHE A 78 0.97 -10.85 7.97
C PHE A 78 0.34 -9.48 8.24
N GLY A 79 0.54 -8.51 7.35
CA GLY A 79 0.09 -7.14 7.54
C GLY A 79 -1.42 -7.02 7.59
N ALA A 80 -2.15 -7.59 6.61
CA ALA A 80 -3.58 -7.40 6.52
C ALA A 80 -4.35 -7.94 7.74
N PRO A 81 -4.09 -9.17 8.24
CA PRO A 81 -4.73 -9.65 9.47
C PRO A 81 -4.39 -8.83 10.70
N ILE A 82 -3.12 -8.42 10.87
CA ILE A 82 -2.70 -7.60 12.02
C ILE A 82 -3.45 -6.27 12.04
N VAL A 83 -3.51 -5.57 10.91
CA VAL A 83 -4.25 -4.31 10.78
C VAL A 83 -5.73 -4.50 11.10
N ILE A 84 -6.37 -5.56 10.57
CA ILE A 84 -7.79 -5.84 10.81
C ILE A 84 -8.04 -6.11 12.30
N ILE A 85 -7.22 -6.97 12.92
CA ILE A 85 -7.36 -7.34 14.34
C ILE A 85 -7.18 -6.11 15.22
N LEU A 86 -6.11 -5.33 15.02
CA LEU A 86 -5.83 -4.14 15.83
C LEU A 86 -6.88 -3.05 15.63
N SER A 87 -7.30 -2.80 14.38
CA SER A 87 -8.35 -1.83 14.09
C SER A 87 -9.66 -2.21 14.77
N LEU A 88 -10.02 -3.50 14.76
CA LEU A 88 -11.22 -4.00 15.42
C LEU A 88 -11.11 -3.87 16.95
N LEU A 89 -9.98 -4.25 17.54
CA LEU A 89 -9.74 -4.10 18.98
C LEU A 89 -9.85 -2.63 19.41
N ILE A 90 -9.20 -1.72 18.68
CA ILE A 90 -9.26 -0.29 18.96
C ILE A 90 -10.69 0.24 18.78
N ALA A 91 -11.42 -0.20 17.75
CA ALA A 91 -12.81 0.21 17.53
C ALA A 91 -13.72 -0.21 18.70
N LEU A 92 -13.59 -1.45 19.18
CA LEU A 92 -14.33 -1.95 20.34
C LEU A 92 -13.99 -1.17 21.63
N LEU A 93 -12.69 -0.90 21.85
CA LEU A 93 -12.24 -0.08 22.98
C LEU A 93 -12.84 1.32 22.92
N LEU A 94 -12.75 2.00 21.77
CA LEU A 94 -13.30 3.34 21.57
C LEU A 94 -14.83 3.39 21.76
N ASP A 95 -15.54 2.34 21.38
CA ASP A 95 -17.00 2.28 21.55
C ASP A 95 -17.39 2.16 23.02
N SER A 96 -16.59 1.45 23.82
CA SER A 96 -16.81 1.25 25.26
C SER A 96 -16.55 2.47 26.14
N ILE A 97 -15.93 3.54 25.63
CA ILE A 97 -15.55 4.73 26.42
C ILE A 97 -16.77 5.60 26.75
N PRO A 98 -17.16 5.78 28.02
CA PRO A 98 -18.39 6.50 28.38
C PRO A 98 -18.29 8.03 28.22
N LYS A 99 -17.08 8.62 28.31
CA LYS A 99 -16.85 10.08 28.19
C LYS A 99 -15.53 10.36 27.46
N GLY A 100 -15.49 11.39 26.62
CA GLY A 100 -14.28 11.77 25.89
C GLY A 100 -14.06 11.06 24.54
N LYS A 101 -15.06 10.35 24.01
CA LYS A 101 -14.99 9.63 22.71
C LYS A 101 -14.42 10.48 21.56
N GLY A 102 -14.75 11.77 21.51
CA GLY A 102 -14.27 12.69 20.47
C GLY A 102 -12.76 12.91 20.48
N LEU A 103 -12.16 13.05 21.66
CA LEU A 103 -10.71 13.25 21.79
C LEU A 103 -9.93 12.00 21.39
N PHE A 104 -10.34 10.83 21.87
CA PHE A 104 -9.70 9.57 21.51
C PHE A 104 -9.85 9.24 20.02
N ARG A 105 -11.03 9.52 19.42
CA ARG A 105 -11.22 9.39 17.98
C ARG A 105 -10.33 10.35 17.19
N LEU A 106 -10.14 11.58 17.67
CA LEU A 106 -9.24 12.54 17.02
C LEU A 106 -7.78 12.04 17.03
N ILE A 107 -7.29 11.59 18.19
CA ILE A 107 -5.91 11.06 18.35
C ILE A 107 -5.70 9.84 17.45
N TYR A 108 -6.68 8.93 17.38
CA TYR A 108 -6.61 7.74 16.52
C TYR A 108 -6.61 8.08 15.03
N VAL A 109 -7.40 9.07 14.60
CA VAL A 109 -7.53 9.42 13.17
C VAL A 109 -6.41 10.35 12.70
N LEU A 110 -5.76 11.09 13.59
CA LEU A 110 -4.67 12.03 13.28
C LEU A 110 -3.55 11.42 12.41
N PRO A 111 -2.99 10.24 12.74
CA PRO A 111 -1.96 9.59 11.93
C PRO A 111 -2.46 9.22 10.53
N TYR A 112 -3.73 8.80 10.41
CA TYR A 112 -4.31 8.38 9.12
C TYR A 112 -4.43 9.52 8.11
N ILE A 113 -4.63 10.75 8.58
CA ILE A 113 -4.70 11.94 7.71
C ILE A 113 -3.29 12.44 7.34
N THR A 114 -2.25 12.00 8.08
CA THR A 114 -0.88 12.43 7.85
C THR A 114 -0.34 11.81 6.55
N PRO A 115 0.35 12.58 5.68
CA PRO A 115 0.93 12.03 4.46
C PRO A 115 1.90 10.89 4.75
N VAL A 116 1.76 9.77 4.02
CA VAL A 116 2.62 8.58 4.17
C VAL A 116 4.10 8.92 4.06
N VAL A 117 4.46 9.89 3.21
CA VAL A 117 5.85 10.36 3.05
C VAL A 117 6.38 10.96 4.36
N ALA A 118 5.58 11.79 5.05
CA ALA A 118 5.99 12.41 6.31
C ALA A 118 6.13 11.36 7.42
N VAL A 119 5.15 10.44 7.53
CA VAL A 119 5.21 9.31 8.46
C VAL A 119 6.47 8.47 8.21
N SER A 120 6.77 8.15 6.95
CA SER A 120 7.96 7.38 6.57
C SER A 120 9.26 8.06 6.99
N TRP A 121 9.34 9.39 6.92
CA TRP A 121 10.51 10.14 7.39
C TRP A 121 10.69 10.06 8.90
N VAL A 122 9.60 10.20 9.67
CA VAL A 122 9.63 10.06 11.13
C VAL A 122 10.11 8.66 11.53
N TRP A 123 9.54 7.61 10.94
CA TRP A 123 9.95 6.23 11.20
C TRP A 123 11.38 5.95 10.79
N ARG A 124 11.83 6.49 9.64
CA ARG A 124 13.23 6.38 9.21
C ARG A 124 14.18 6.98 10.25
N TRP A 125 13.82 8.11 10.86
CA TRP A 125 14.60 8.72 11.93
C TRP A 125 14.58 7.86 13.21
N MET A 126 13.42 7.32 13.57
CA MET A 126 13.26 6.42 14.73
C MET A 126 14.10 5.13 14.61
N TYR A 127 14.25 4.59 13.39
CA TYR A 127 15.05 3.40 13.08
C TYR A 127 16.55 3.67 12.88
N GLN A 128 17.05 4.89 13.12
CA GLN A 128 18.47 5.17 13.00
C GLN A 128 19.33 4.34 13.97
N PRO A 129 20.59 4.05 13.61
CA PRO A 129 21.51 3.39 14.53
C PRO A 129 21.74 4.24 15.79
N PRO A 130 22.17 3.64 16.91
CA PRO A 130 22.56 4.37 18.10
C PRO A 130 23.66 5.41 17.78
N PRO A 131 23.64 6.59 18.40
CA PRO A 131 22.77 7.02 19.51
C PRO A 131 21.51 7.79 19.07
N LEU A 132 21.30 8.00 17.76
CA LEU A 132 20.29 8.93 17.25
C LEU A 132 18.88 8.34 17.19
N GLY A 133 18.75 7.04 16.95
CA GLY A 133 17.45 6.38 16.81
C GLY A 133 16.75 6.19 18.15
N ILE A 134 15.52 6.71 18.26
CA ILE A 134 14.68 6.59 19.47
C ILE A 134 14.48 5.13 19.85
N ILE A 135 14.19 4.26 18.88
CA ILE A 135 13.87 2.85 19.15
C ILE A 135 15.11 2.13 19.69
N ASN A 136 16.27 2.38 19.08
CA ASN A 136 17.54 1.84 19.56
C ASN A 136 17.95 2.39 20.93
N GLY A 137 17.63 3.65 21.23
CA GLY A 137 17.79 4.21 22.58
C GLY A 137 16.97 3.47 23.63
N ILE A 138 15.71 3.16 23.33
CA ILE A 138 14.83 2.37 24.21
C ILE A 138 15.36 0.94 24.38
N LEU A 139 15.80 0.29 23.29
CA LEU A 139 16.42 -1.05 23.36
C LEU A 139 17.66 -1.04 24.26
N GLY A 140 18.50 0.00 24.17
CA GLY A 140 19.67 0.17 25.03
C GLY A 140 19.34 0.30 26.52
N ILE A 141 18.27 1.03 26.87
CA ILE A 141 17.78 1.14 28.26
C ILE A 141 17.34 -0.22 28.80
N LEU A 142 16.72 -1.04 27.94
CA LEU A 142 16.28 -2.40 28.28
C LEU A 142 17.41 -3.44 28.25
N GLY A 143 18.65 -3.04 27.94
CA GLY A 143 19.80 -3.93 27.84
C GLY A 143 19.79 -4.84 26.61
N LEU A 144 18.96 -4.55 25.60
CA LEU A 144 18.86 -5.30 24.35
C LEU A 144 19.87 -4.80 23.31
N PRO A 145 20.36 -5.66 22.40
CA PRO A 145 21.25 -5.24 21.33
C PRO A 145 20.52 -4.29 20.36
N ALA A 146 21.29 -3.37 19.77
CA ALA A 146 20.76 -2.45 18.77
C ALA A 146 20.26 -3.20 17.53
N GLY A 147 19.07 -2.85 17.08
CA GLY A 147 18.48 -3.34 15.83
C GLY A 147 19.00 -2.56 14.63
N GLU A 148 19.25 -3.26 13.54
CA GLU A 148 19.63 -2.67 12.24
C GLU A 148 18.41 -2.29 11.39
N PHE A 149 17.22 -2.80 11.75
CA PHE A 149 15.92 -2.46 11.14
C PHE A 149 15.96 -2.49 9.61
N LEU A 150 15.89 -1.31 8.98
CA LEU A 150 15.86 -1.12 7.52
C LEU A 150 17.16 -1.56 6.82
N ASN A 151 18.28 -1.64 7.54
CA ASN A 151 19.58 -2.04 7.00
C ASN A 151 19.78 -3.56 7.03
N SER A 152 18.88 -4.32 7.66
CA SER A 152 18.99 -5.77 7.79
C SER A 152 17.99 -6.50 6.89
N PRO A 153 18.42 -7.49 6.09
CA PRO A 153 17.52 -8.29 5.26
C PRO A 153 16.41 -9.02 6.01
N THR A 154 16.62 -9.34 7.30
CA THR A 154 15.64 -10.06 8.13
C THR A 154 14.71 -9.12 8.88
N GLN A 155 15.17 -7.93 9.26
CA GLN A 155 14.39 -6.96 10.04
C GLN A 155 13.64 -5.95 9.18
N ALA A 156 14.09 -5.70 7.93
CA ALA A 156 13.50 -4.67 7.08
C ALA A 156 12.00 -4.90 6.82
N LEU A 157 11.57 -6.14 6.54
CA LEU A 157 10.18 -6.45 6.26
C LEU A 157 9.28 -6.22 7.50
N PRO A 158 9.60 -6.76 8.70
CA PRO A 158 8.89 -6.41 9.93
C PRO A 158 8.88 -4.91 10.23
N SER A 159 10.00 -4.21 10.02
CA SER A 159 10.10 -2.76 10.25
C SER A 159 9.17 -1.96 9.35
N ILE A 160 9.05 -2.33 8.07
CA ILE A 160 8.12 -1.70 7.12
C ILE A 160 6.67 -2.03 7.48
N LEU A 161 6.39 -3.26 7.90
CA LEU A 161 5.05 -3.67 8.34
C LEU A 161 4.60 -2.86 9.56
N ALA A 162 5.49 -2.63 10.53
CA ALA A 162 5.21 -1.83 11.72
C ALA A 162 4.89 -0.36 11.42
N VAL A 163 5.35 0.19 10.29
CA VAL A 163 4.97 1.56 9.86
C VAL A 163 3.55 1.61 9.28
N ASN A 164 3.11 0.50 8.67
CA ASN A 164 1.81 0.42 8.00
C ASN A 164 0.64 0.18 8.97
N VAL A 165 0.93 -0.53 10.07
CA VAL A 165 0.00 -0.85 11.17
C VAL A 165 -0.14 0.34 12.11
#